data_AF-A0A0M0HQB5-F1
#
_entry.id   AF-A0A0M0HQB5-F1
#
_cell.length_a   1.000
_cell.length_b   1.000
_cell.length_c   1.000
_cell.angle_alpha   90.00
_cell.angle_beta   90.00
_cell.angle_gamma   90.00
#
_symmetry.space_group_name_H-M   'P 1'
#
loop_
_entity.id
_entity.type
_entity.pdbx_description
1 polymer ?
#
loop_
_entity_poly.entity_id
_entity_poly.type
_entity_poly.pdbx_seq_one_letter_code
_entity_poly.pdbx_strand_id
1 'polypeptide(L)' 'MDKFTKVAKEFWNDEEGLTAVEYAVAGALIVAGLAAAFGTLGDRAEAVIQSIADELPEAPAG' A
#
# COMPACT_ATOMS: atom_id res chain seq x y z
N MET A 1 -3.20 -1.26 25.98
CA MET A 1 -3.77 -0.79 24.70
C MET A 1 -2.94 0.40 24.26
N ASP A 2 -2.30 0.30 23.10
CA ASP A 2 -1.48 1.40 22.60
C ASP A 2 -2.35 2.60 22.22
N LYS A 3 -1.79 3.81 22.33
CA LYS A 3 -2.50 5.06 22.00
C LYS A 3 -3.13 5.01 20.61
N PHE A 4 -2.43 4.42 19.64
CA PHE A 4 -2.92 4.25 18.28
C PHE A 4 -4.18 3.39 18.22
N THR A 5 -4.17 2.22 18.87
CA THR A 5 -5.33 1.31 18.92
C THR A 5 -6.52 1.94 19.61
N LYS A 6 -6.28 2.76 20.66
CA LYS A 6 -7.34 3.48 21.36
C LYS A 6 -8.02 4.51 20.42
N VAL A 7 -7.22 5.32 19.73
CA VAL A 7 -7.72 6.34 18.79
C VAL A 7 -8.47 5.68 17.63
N ALA A 8 -7.95 4.60 17.04
CA ALA A 8 -8.63 3.88 15.97
C ALA A 8 -10.00 3.32 16.41
N LYS A 9 -10.10 2.85 17.65
CA LYS A 9 -11.34 2.29 18.20
C LYS A 9 -12.36 3.38 18.55
N GLU A 10 -11.91 4.51 19.09
CA GLU A 10 -12.77 5.66 19.37
C GLU A 10 -13.32 6.24 18.07
N PHE A 11 -12.48 6.42 17.05
CA PHE A 11 -12.88 6.86 15.71
C PHE A 11 -13.91 5.94 15.05
N TRP A 12 -13.76 4.61 15.18
CA TRP A 12 -14.67 3.63 14.57
C TRP A 12 -16.06 3.63 15.22
N ASN A 13 -16.14 4.02 16.49
CA ASN A 13 -17.37 4.03 17.27
C ASN A 13 -18.03 5.42 17.33
N ASP A 14 -17.47 6.43 16.64
CA ASP A 14 -18.04 7.77 16.61
C ASP A 14 -19.19 7.84 15.59
N GLU A 15 -20.40 8.07 16.09
CA GLU A 15 -21.62 8.20 15.28
C GLU A 15 -21.87 9.64 14.79
N GLU A 16 -21.12 10.63 15.31
CA GLU A 16 -21.05 11.96 14.73
C GLU A 16 -20.04 11.90 13.57
N GLY A 17 -20.51 12.09 12.34
CA GLY A 17 -19.65 12.02 11.16
C GLY A 17 -18.38 12.87 11.31
N LEU A 18 -17.27 12.31 10.83
CA LEU A 18 -15.92 12.82 11.03
C LEU A 18 -15.73 14.30 10.65
N THR A 19 -14.89 15.00 11.39
CA THR A 19 -14.51 16.37 11.05
C THR A 19 -13.52 16.39 9.87
N ALA A 20 -13.38 17.54 9.21
CA ALA A 20 -12.50 17.70 8.05
C ALA A 20 -11.03 17.28 8.32
N VAL A 21 -10.54 17.52 9.55
CA VAL A 21 -9.18 17.14 9.94
C VAL A 21 -9.03 15.62 10.06
N GLU A 22 -10.05 14.94 10.58
CA GLU A 22 -10.04 13.49 10.75
C GLU A 22 -10.20 12.77 9.40
N TYR A 23 -10.99 13.32 8.50
CA TYR A 23 -11.02 12.85 7.10
C TYR A 23 -9.68 12.98 6.40
N ALA A 24 -8.91 14.05 6.67
CA ALA A 24 -7.56 14.18 6.12
C ALA A 24 -6.62 13.07 6.64
N VAL A 25 -6.72 12.73 7.93
CA VAL A 25 -5.95 11.63 8.53
C VAL A 25 -6.38 10.27 7.95
N ALA A 26 -7.69 10.01 7.84
CA ALA A 26 -8.22 8.79 7.25
C ALA A 26 -7.79 8.66 5.77
N GLY A 27 -7.89 9.74 4.99
CA GLY A 27 -7.42 9.79 3.62
C GLY A 27 -5.92 9.51 3.49
N ALA A 28 -5.10 10.09 4.36
CA ALA A 28 -3.66 9.83 4.39
C ALA A 28 -3.34 8.36 4.68
N LEU A 29 -4.07 7.72 5.61
CA LEU A 29 -3.91 6.29 5.92
C LEU A 29 -4.30 5.41 4.72
N ILE A 30 -5.38 5.74 4.02
CA ILE A 30 -5.79 5.02 2.80
C ILE A 30 -4.70 5.14 1.72
N VAL A 31 -4.23 6.36 1.45
CA VAL A 31 -3.19 6.61 0.44
C VAL A 31 -1.89 5.88 0.81
N ALA A 32 -1.47 5.91 2.07
CA ALA A 32 -0.29 5.18 2.54
C ALA A 32 -0.44 3.66 2.35
N GLY A 33 -1.62 3.11 2.68
CA GLY A 33 -1.92 1.70 2.46
C GLY A 33 -1.89 1.30 0.99
N LEU A 34 -2.46 2.14 0.11
CA LEU A 34 -2.42 1.93 -1.34
C LEU A 34 -0.99 2.01 -1.88
N ALA A 35 -0.21 3.00 -1.47
CA ALA A 35 1.18 3.14 -1.88
C ALA A 35 2.01 1.90 -1.49
N ALA A 36 1.83 1.39 -0.26
CA ALA A 36 2.51 0.18 0.20
C ALA A 36 2.07 -1.07 -0.59
N ALA A 37 0.76 -1.22 -0.84
CA ALA A 37 0.22 -2.35 -1.57
C ALA A 37 0.69 -2.38 -3.03
N PHE A 38 0.59 -1.25 -3.73
CA PHE A 38 1.03 -1.15 -5.12
C PHE A 38 2.55 -1.18 -5.27
N GLY A 39 3.30 -0.61 -4.33
CA GLY A 39 4.77 -0.76 -4.30
C GLY A 39 5.17 -2.23 -4.20
N THR A 40 4.61 -2.95 -3.22
CA THR A 40 4.87 -4.40 -3.06
C THR A 40 4.47 -5.21 -4.29
N LEU A 41 3.34 -4.85 -4.93
CA LEU A 41 2.92 -5.52 -6.15
C LEU A 41 3.88 -5.24 -7.32
N GLY A 42 4.34 -4.00 -7.46
CA GLY A 42 5.32 -3.58 -8.46
C GLY A 42 6.64 -4.34 -8.30
N ASP A 43 7.20 -4.38 -7.10
CA ASP A 43 8.44 -5.11 -6.80
C ASP A 43 8.35 -6.59 -7.19
N ARG A 44 7.21 -7.23 -6.89
CA ARG A 44 6.98 -8.64 -7.25
C ARG A 44 6.82 -8.83 -8.75
N ALA A 45 6.11 -7.94 -9.42
CA ALA A 45 5.93 -8.00 -10.86
C ALA A 45 7.27 -7.82 -11.59
N GLU A 46 8.07 -6.85 -11.15
CA GLU A 46 9.42 -6.61 -11.66
C GLU A 46 10.32 -7.84 -11.48
N ALA A 47 10.33 -8.43 -10.28
CA ALA A 47 11.12 -9.64 -10.01
C ALA A 47 10.73 -10.82 -10.91
N VAL A 48 9.43 -11.01 -11.17
CA VAL A 48 8.97 -12.07 -12.09
C VAL A 48 9.41 -11.77 -13.53
N ILE A 49 9.30 -10.53 -13.98
CA ILE A 49 9.72 -10.15 -15.34
C ILE A 49 11.23 -10.33 -15.50
N GLN A 50 12.03 -9.92 -14.51
CA GLN A 50 13.48 -10.11 -14.50
C GLN A 50 13.84 -11.60 -14.52
N SER A 51 13.18 -12.42 -13.71
CA SER A 51 13.37 -13.88 -13.74
C SER A 51 13.14 -14.46 -15.13
N ILE A 52 12.10 -14.01 -15.85
CA ILE A 52 11.83 -14.46 -17.22
C ILE A 52 12.93 -13.99 -18.17
N ALA A 53 13.37 -12.72 -18.05
CA ALA A 53 14.42 -12.17 -18.90
C ALA A 53 15.76 -12.89 -18.71
N ASP A 54 16.09 -13.24 -17.47
CA ASP A 54 17.33 -13.96 -17.12
C ASP A 54 17.33 -15.42 -17.62
N GLU A 55 16.14 -16.04 -17.71
CA GLU A 55 15.99 -17.40 -18.25
C GLU A 55 15.98 -17.45 -19.78
N LEU A 56 15.67 -16.34 -20.45
CA LEU A 56 15.66 -16.29 -21.91
C LEU A 56 17.10 -16.28 -22.43
N PRO A 57 17.48 -17.21 -23.33
CA PRO A 57 18.79 -17.18 -23.95
C PRO A 57 18.92 -15.91 -24.81
N GLU A 58 20.09 -15.27 -24.79
CA GLU A 58 20.37 -14.15 -25.68
C GLU A 58 20.10 -14.57 -27.13
N ALA A 59 19.36 -13.72 -27.85
CA ALA A 59 19.09 -13.95 -29.26
C ALA A 59 20.42 -14.10 -30.00
N PRO A 60 20.62 -15.15 -30.82
CA PRO A 60 21.87 -15.35 -31.53
C PRO A 60 22.16 -14.10 -32.36
N ALA A 61 23.35 -13.53 -32.15
CA ALA A 61 23.85 -12.45 -32.99
C ALA A 61 23.94 -12.97 -34.43
N GLY A 62 23.04 -12.47 -35.29
CA GLY A 62 23.11 -12.70 -36.73
C GLY A 62 24.31 -12.01 -37.37
#